data_AF-A0A379FWD0-F1
#
_entry.id   AF-A0A379FWD0-F1
#
_cell.length_a   1.000
_cell.length_b   1.000
_cell.length_c   1.000
_cell.angle_alpha   90.00
_cell.angle_beta   90.00
_cell.angle_gamma   90.00
#
_symmetry.space_group_name_H-M   'P 1'
#
loop_
_entity.id
_entity.type
_entity.pdbx_description
1 polymer ?
#
loop_
_entity_poly.entity_id
_entity_poly.type
_entity_poly.pdbx_seq_one_letter_code
_entity_poly.pdbx_strand_id
1 'polypeptide(L)'
;MAIGILILNPNLQMPSLTKYIDGTGPVWAGDLFPFLFITIACGAVSGFHALISSGTTPKMLANENQACFIGYGGMLMESFVAIMALVAACVIDPGVYFAMNSPMAMLAPAGTQDVVASAAQVVSSWGFQITPEQLNSIANDVGETSIISRAGGAPTLAVGMAYILHGALGGLMNVAFWYHFAILFEALFILTAVDAGTRAARFMLQDLLGVVSPSLKRTDSLPANLIATALCVLAWGYFLHQGVVDPLGGINTLWPLSGIANQMLAGMALMLCAVVLFKMKRQRYAWVALVPTAWLLICTMTAGWEKTFSEDARVGFLAVANKFQAMIDSGNIPVQYTESQLTQLIFNNRLDAGLTIFFMIVVVLLALFSIRTALKALKSDQPTANEVPYEPMPANYEEIVANTRHH
;
A
#
# COMPACT_ATOMS: atom_id res chain seq x y z
N MET A 1 -13.50 -18.19 4.17
CA MET A 1 -12.77 -18.03 2.88
C MET A 1 -11.84 -19.20 2.59
N ALA A 2 -10.75 -19.40 3.34
CA ALA A 2 -9.78 -20.49 3.09
C ALA A 2 -10.42 -21.88 2.88
N ILE A 3 -11.29 -22.30 3.81
CA ILE A 3 -12.04 -23.56 3.69
C ILE A 3 -12.93 -23.56 2.43
N GLY A 4 -13.55 -22.42 2.12
CA GLY A 4 -14.37 -22.27 0.91
C GLY A 4 -13.57 -22.46 -0.38
N ILE A 5 -12.34 -21.94 -0.45
CA ILE A 5 -11.42 -22.17 -1.57
C ILE A 5 -11.13 -23.67 -1.71
N LEU A 6 -10.82 -24.36 -0.60
CA LEU A 6 -10.50 -25.79 -0.62
C LEU A 6 -11.69 -26.66 -1.04
N ILE A 7 -12.91 -26.32 -0.58
CA ILE A 7 -14.13 -27.04 -0.92
C ILE A 7 -14.51 -26.82 -2.38
N LEU A 8 -14.51 -25.56 -2.83
CA LEU A 8 -14.91 -25.22 -4.20
C LEU A 8 -13.87 -25.65 -5.22
N ASN A 9 -12.59 -25.65 -4.83
CA ASN A 9 -11.43 -25.90 -5.70
C ASN A 9 -11.54 -25.15 -7.03
N PRO A 10 -11.66 -23.80 -7.01
CA PRO A 10 -12.00 -23.05 -8.20
C PRO A 10 -10.85 -23.05 -9.20
N ASN A 11 -11.19 -23.16 -10.48
CA ASN A 11 -10.19 -23.06 -11.55
C ASN A 11 -9.72 -21.60 -11.67
N LEU A 12 -8.40 -21.39 -11.67
CA LEU A 12 -7.80 -20.09 -11.89
C LEU A 12 -7.89 -19.76 -13.38
N GLN A 13 -8.66 -18.73 -13.72
CA GLN A 13 -8.91 -18.29 -15.09
C GLN A 13 -7.77 -17.41 -15.62
N MET A 14 -7.11 -16.65 -14.74
CA MET A 14 -5.96 -15.82 -15.11
C MET A 14 -4.75 -16.72 -15.42
N PRO A 15 -4.03 -16.53 -16.55
CA PRO A 15 -2.84 -17.30 -16.85
C PRO A 15 -1.72 -17.00 -15.85
N SER A 16 -0.84 -17.98 -15.62
CA SER A 16 0.32 -17.85 -14.72
C SER A 16 1.28 -16.72 -15.13
N LEU A 17 1.38 -16.45 -16.44
CA LEU A 17 2.10 -15.33 -17.03
C LEU A 17 1.18 -14.65 -18.03
N THR A 18 0.95 -13.35 -17.85
CA THR A 18 0.19 -12.54 -18.81
C THR A 18 1.13 -11.90 -19.83
N LYS A 19 0.58 -11.48 -20.97
CA LYS A 19 1.33 -10.74 -21.99
C LYS A 19 1.81 -9.36 -21.52
N TYR A 20 1.31 -8.87 -20.38
CA TYR A 20 1.59 -7.54 -19.84
C TYR A 20 2.80 -7.48 -18.91
N ILE A 21 3.61 -8.54 -18.88
CA ILE A 21 4.89 -8.57 -18.15
C ILE A 21 5.88 -7.51 -18.65
N ASP A 22 5.71 -7.08 -19.90
CA ASP A 22 6.45 -6.05 -20.63
C ASP A 22 5.95 -4.61 -20.36
N GLY A 23 5.09 -4.45 -19.34
CA GLY A 23 4.64 -3.15 -18.88
C GLY A 23 3.59 -2.47 -19.75
N THR A 24 3.03 -3.15 -20.77
CA THR A 24 1.92 -2.59 -21.56
C THR A 24 0.54 -2.85 -20.94
N GLY A 25 0.48 -3.15 -19.64
CA GLY A 25 -0.74 -3.48 -18.93
C GLY A 25 -1.75 -2.32 -18.87
N PRO A 26 -3.06 -2.58 -19.01
CA PRO A 26 -4.08 -1.52 -18.93
C PRO A 26 -4.37 -1.07 -17.49
N VAL A 27 -4.09 -1.93 -16.49
CA VAL A 27 -4.29 -1.63 -15.07
C VAL A 27 -3.09 -0.89 -14.46
N TRP A 28 -1.88 -1.26 -14.89
CA TRP A 28 -0.63 -0.66 -14.45
C TRP A 28 0.37 -0.64 -15.59
N ALA A 29 1.09 0.48 -15.73
CA ALA A 29 2.13 0.66 -16.73
C ALA A 29 3.53 0.50 -16.12
N GLY A 30 4.43 -0.12 -16.88
CA GLY A 30 5.80 -0.42 -16.47
C GLY A 30 6.02 -1.92 -16.24
N ASP A 31 7.23 -2.39 -16.56
CA ASP A 31 7.61 -3.79 -16.56
C ASP A 31 7.38 -4.47 -15.20
N LEU A 32 7.10 -5.78 -15.20
CA LEU A 32 6.87 -6.52 -13.95
C LEU A 32 7.99 -6.29 -12.93
N PHE A 33 9.25 -6.28 -13.38
CA PHE A 33 10.37 -5.88 -12.56
C PHE A 33 10.93 -4.55 -13.08
N PRO A 34 11.10 -3.53 -12.22
CA PRO A 34 11.03 -3.60 -10.75
C PRO A 34 9.65 -3.32 -10.13
N PHE A 35 8.63 -3.01 -10.93
CA PHE A 35 7.37 -2.45 -10.42
C PHE A 35 6.60 -3.33 -9.45
N LEU A 36 6.72 -4.66 -9.54
CA LEU A 36 6.07 -5.63 -8.65
C LEU A 36 6.26 -5.29 -7.16
N PHE A 37 7.46 -4.83 -6.78
CA PHE A 37 7.76 -4.52 -5.39
C PHE A 37 7.12 -3.21 -4.93
N ILE A 38 6.86 -2.26 -5.82
CA ILE A 38 6.21 -1.01 -5.44
C ILE A 38 4.70 -1.04 -5.68
N THR A 39 4.18 -1.97 -6.50
CA THR A 39 2.74 -2.13 -6.71
C THR A 39 2.10 -3.01 -5.64
N ILE A 40 2.82 -4.03 -5.15
CA ILE A 40 2.38 -4.87 -4.03
C ILE A 40 2.92 -4.27 -2.73
N ALA A 41 2.07 -3.53 -2.02
CA ALA A 41 2.47 -2.84 -0.80
C ALA A 41 2.62 -3.77 0.42
N CYS A 42 1.78 -4.80 0.54
CA CYS A 42 1.65 -5.67 1.72
C CYS A 42 1.60 -7.16 1.32
N GLY A 43 1.98 -8.07 2.23
CA GLY A 43 1.95 -9.54 2.05
C GLY A 43 3.30 -10.25 1.83
N ALA A 44 4.34 -9.53 1.37
CA ALA A 44 5.71 -10.05 1.25
C ALA A 44 6.75 -9.18 2.00
N VAL A 45 6.63 -7.85 1.89
CA VAL A 45 7.43 -6.86 2.61
C VAL A 45 6.62 -5.58 2.73
N SER A 46 6.61 -4.95 3.92
CA SER A 46 5.83 -3.73 4.18
C SER A 46 6.57 -2.80 5.13
N GLY A 47 6.76 -1.55 4.69
CA GLY A 47 7.38 -0.52 5.50
C GLY A 47 6.46 0.00 6.59
N PHE A 48 5.16 0.07 6.30
CA PHE A 48 4.16 0.43 7.32
C PHE A 48 4.15 -0.58 8.47
N HIS A 49 4.18 -1.89 8.19
CA HIS A 49 4.30 -2.91 9.25
C HIS A 49 5.59 -2.76 10.06
N ALA A 50 6.71 -2.40 9.42
CA ALA A 50 7.95 -2.13 10.14
C ALA A 50 7.85 -0.89 11.07
N LEU A 51 7.17 0.18 10.62
CA LEU A 51 6.88 1.35 11.47
C LEU A 51 6.02 0.96 12.67
N ILE A 52 4.92 0.24 12.47
CA ILE A 52 4.04 -0.24 13.55
C ILE A 52 4.82 -1.14 14.52
N SER A 53 5.61 -2.07 13.99
CA SER A 53 6.45 -2.98 14.77
C SER A 53 7.50 -2.28 15.62
N SER A 54 8.01 -1.12 15.20
CA SER A 54 8.97 -0.33 15.97
C SER A 54 8.31 0.67 16.94
N GLY A 55 7.10 1.15 16.63
CA GLY A 55 6.44 2.22 17.37
C GLY A 55 5.45 1.76 18.42
N THR A 56 4.46 0.95 18.01
CA THR A 56 3.30 0.59 18.86
C THR A 56 3.42 -0.82 19.40
N THR A 57 3.84 -1.80 18.59
CA THR A 57 3.93 -3.20 19.01
C THR A 57 4.73 -3.39 20.31
N PRO A 58 5.95 -2.84 20.48
CA PRO A 58 6.74 -3.08 21.68
C PRO A 58 6.06 -2.56 22.96
N LYS A 59 5.20 -1.54 22.83
CA LYS A 59 4.43 -0.95 23.93
C LYS A 59 3.16 -1.73 24.26
N MET A 60 2.70 -2.59 23.35
CA MET A 60 1.51 -3.42 23.51
C MET A 60 1.86 -4.87 23.90
N LEU A 61 3.11 -5.28 23.73
CA LEU A 61 3.58 -6.59 24.19
C LEU A 61 3.59 -6.64 25.71
N ALA A 62 2.98 -7.67 26.28
CA ALA A 62 3.04 -7.92 27.72
C ALA A 62 4.42 -8.45 28.14
N ASN A 63 5.10 -9.17 27.24
CA ASN A 63 6.47 -9.63 27.44
C ASN A 63 7.22 -9.75 26.10
N GLU A 64 8.56 -9.73 26.16
CA GLU A 64 9.41 -9.84 24.98
C GLU A 64 9.34 -11.23 24.32
N ASN A 65 9.09 -12.29 25.08
CA ASN A 65 8.96 -13.65 24.56
C ASN A 65 7.81 -13.80 23.54
N GLN A 66 6.81 -12.92 23.60
CA GLN A 66 5.70 -12.86 22.64
C GLN A 66 6.08 -12.17 21.33
N ALA A 67 7.19 -11.42 21.26
CA ALA A 67 7.57 -10.63 20.08
C ALA A 67 7.70 -11.51 18.84
N CYS A 68 8.34 -12.69 18.96
CA CYS A 68 8.48 -13.63 17.86
C CYS A 68 7.12 -14.16 17.40
N PHE A 69 6.29 -14.65 18.32
CA PHE A 69 4.98 -15.21 17.97
C PHE A 69 4.07 -14.18 17.31
N ILE A 70 3.98 -12.96 17.86
CA ILE A 70 3.12 -11.90 17.34
C ILE A 70 3.66 -11.34 16.03
N GLY A 71 4.96 -11.02 15.96
CA GLY A 71 5.57 -10.45 14.76
C GLY A 71 5.64 -11.43 13.60
N TYR A 72 6.24 -12.60 13.81
CA TYR A 72 6.37 -13.63 12.77
C TYR A 72 5.03 -14.25 12.42
N GLY A 73 4.20 -14.57 13.43
CA GLY A 73 2.85 -15.11 13.21
C GLY A 73 1.94 -14.12 12.48
N GLY A 74 2.04 -12.82 12.78
CA GLY A 74 1.33 -11.76 12.06
C GLY A 74 1.69 -11.74 10.57
N MET A 75 2.98 -11.78 10.24
CA MET A 75 3.43 -11.83 8.84
C MET A 75 2.98 -13.10 8.12
N LEU A 76 3.02 -14.27 8.76
CA LEU A 76 2.51 -15.50 8.16
C LEU A 76 1.00 -15.41 7.85
N MET A 77 0.22 -14.80 8.75
CA MET A 77 -1.22 -14.59 8.53
C MET A 77 -1.47 -13.58 7.40
N GLU A 78 -0.68 -12.51 7.31
CA GLU A 78 -0.75 -11.54 6.22
C GLU A 78 -0.44 -12.20 4.87
N SER A 79 0.64 -12.99 4.78
CA SER A 79 0.98 -13.73 3.56
C SER A 79 -0.11 -14.75 3.20
N PHE A 80 -0.73 -15.40 4.18
CA PHE A 80 -1.84 -16.31 3.95
C PHE A 80 -3.06 -15.59 3.37
N VAL A 81 -3.42 -14.41 3.89
CA VAL A 81 -4.49 -13.57 3.34
C VAL A 81 -4.15 -13.08 1.93
N ALA A 82 -2.90 -12.70 1.66
CA ALA A 82 -2.44 -12.29 0.34
C ALA A 82 -2.62 -13.40 -0.71
N ILE A 83 -2.31 -14.66 -0.35
CA ILE A 83 -2.55 -15.81 -1.23
C ILE A 83 -4.06 -16.00 -1.49
N MET A 84 -4.91 -15.89 -0.46
CA MET A 84 -6.36 -15.97 -0.66
C MET A 84 -6.89 -14.86 -1.57
N ALA A 85 -6.35 -13.65 -1.45
CA ALA A 85 -6.73 -12.53 -2.31
C ALA A 85 -6.29 -12.74 -3.76
N LEU A 86 -5.09 -13.30 -3.98
CA LEU A 86 -4.63 -13.69 -5.31
C LEU A 86 -5.55 -14.74 -5.93
N VAL A 87 -5.91 -15.79 -5.18
CA VAL A 87 -6.87 -16.81 -5.65
C VAL A 87 -8.20 -16.16 -6.00
N ALA A 88 -8.76 -15.32 -5.12
CA ALA A 88 -10.03 -14.65 -5.37
C ALA A 88 -10.00 -13.81 -6.66
N ALA A 89 -8.92 -13.05 -6.90
CA ALA A 89 -8.75 -12.26 -8.11
C ALA A 89 -8.58 -13.14 -9.37
N CYS A 90 -7.83 -14.24 -9.28
CA CYS A 90 -7.53 -15.13 -10.41
C CYS A 90 -8.67 -16.08 -10.78
N VAL A 91 -9.69 -16.24 -9.93
CA VAL A 91 -10.91 -17.01 -10.24
C VAL A 91 -11.90 -16.22 -11.10
N ILE A 92 -11.83 -14.89 -11.06
CA ILE A 92 -12.67 -14.02 -11.87
C ILE A 92 -12.25 -14.16 -13.34
N ASP A 93 -13.23 -14.13 -14.25
CA ASP A 93 -12.97 -14.07 -15.68
C ASP A 93 -12.03 -12.89 -16.00
N PRO A 94 -10.95 -13.08 -16.77
CA PRO A 94 -10.00 -12.01 -17.05
C PRO A 94 -10.64 -10.77 -17.70
N GLY A 95 -11.63 -10.94 -18.57
CA GLY A 95 -12.37 -9.82 -19.17
C GLY A 95 -13.11 -9.00 -18.12
N VAL A 96 -13.75 -9.67 -17.16
CA VAL A 96 -14.38 -9.00 -16.01
C VAL A 96 -13.33 -8.29 -15.15
N TYR A 97 -12.21 -8.96 -14.84
CA TYR A 97 -11.11 -8.38 -14.06
C TYR A 97 -10.60 -7.08 -14.70
N PHE A 98 -10.37 -7.08 -16.01
CA PHE A 98 -9.87 -5.89 -16.72
C PHE A 98 -10.94 -4.80 -16.88
N ALA A 99 -12.21 -5.16 -17.05
CA ALA A 99 -13.31 -4.19 -17.05
C ALA A 99 -13.48 -3.50 -15.68
N MET A 100 -13.22 -4.21 -14.58
CA MET A 100 -13.28 -3.66 -13.23
C MET A 100 -12.09 -2.77 -12.90
N ASN A 101 -10.87 -3.18 -13.29
CA ASN A 101 -9.63 -2.56 -12.78
C ASN A 101 -8.96 -1.57 -13.73
N SER A 102 -9.37 -1.50 -15.00
CA SER A 102 -8.77 -0.56 -15.95
C SER A 102 -9.37 0.84 -15.81
N PRO A 103 -8.60 1.91 -16.09
CA PRO A 103 -9.09 3.29 -15.98
C PRO A 103 -10.31 3.55 -16.87
N MET A 104 -11.31 4.28 -16.34
CA MET A 104 -12.50 4.67 -17.10
C MET A 104 -12.16 5.38 -18.41
N ALA A 105 -11.13 6.24 -18.41
CA ALA A 105 -10.69 6.96 -19.62
C ALA A 105 -10.24 6.03 -20.76
N MET A 106 -9.79 4.81 -20.46
CA MET A 106 -9.48 3.79 -21.47
C MET A 106 -10.71 2.97 -21.86
N LEU A 107 -11.56 2.62 -20.89
CA LEU A 107 -12.73 1.75 -21.10
C LEU A 107 -13.88 2.46 -21.81
N ALA A 108 -14.12 3.73 -21.47
CA ALA A 108 -15.18 4.56 -22.01
C ALA A 108 -14.71 6.03 -22.04
N PRO A 109 -14.06 6.46 -23.15
CA PRO A 109 -13.60 7.84 -23.30
C PRO A 109 -14.72 8.88 -23.12
N ALA A 110 -14.35 10.13 -22.82
CA ALA A 110 -15.30 11.21 -22.60
C ALA A 110 -16.29 11.36 -23.78
N GLY A 111 -17.59 11.44 -23.47
CA GLY A 111 -18.66 11.50 -24.46
C GLY A 111 -19.25 10.14 -24.88
N THR A 112 -18.73 9.04 -24.33
CA THR A 112 -19.33 7.70 -24.54
C THR A 112 -20.72 7.65 -23.91
N GLN A 113 -21.74 7.34 -24.73
CA GLN A 113 -23.13 7.19 -24.25
C GLN A 113 -23.37 5.83 -23.59
N ASP A 114 -22.89 4.75 -24.21
CA ASP A 114 -22.99 3.39 -23.68
C ASP A 114 -21.64 2.92 -23.14
N VAL A 115 -21.44 3.15 -21.84
CA VAL A 115 -20.21 2.79 -21.12
C VAL A 115 -20.02 1.28 -21.09
N VAL A 116 -21.09 0.50 -20.99
CA VAL A 116 -21.01 -0.96 -20.86
C VAL A 116 -20.61 -1.59 -22.18
N ALA A 117 -21.23 -1.17 -23.28
CA ALA A 117 -20.85 -1.61 -24.62
C ALA A 117 -19.42 -1.22 -24.97
N SER A 118 -19.01 0.01 -24.65
CA SER A 118 -17.65 0.49 -24.89
C SER A 118 -16.62 -0.31 -24.10
N ALA A 119 -16.84 -0.52 -22.80
CA ALA A 119 -15.93 -1.29 -21.95
C ALA A 119 -15.78 -2.73 -22.44
N ALA A 120 -16.89 -3.40 -22.78
CA ALA A 120 -16.87 -4.76 -23.31
C ALA A 120 -16.08 -4.85 -24.63
N GLN A 121 -16.27 -3.89 -25.53
CA GLN A 121 -15.56 -3.82 -26.81
C GLN A 121 -14.05 -3.57 -26.61
N VAL A 122 -13.68 -2.62 -25.74
CA VAL A 122 -12.28 -2.29 -25.46
C VAL A 122 -11.57 -3.49 -24.85
N VAL A 123 -12.16 -4.12 -23.83
CA VAL A 123 -11.57 -5.30 -23.19
C VAL A 123 -11.49 -6.49 -24.17
N SER A 124 -12.48 -6.66 -25.02
CA SER A 124 -12.45 -7.66 -26.11
C SER A 124 -11.34 -7.40 -27.11
N SER A 125 -11.03 -6.13 -27.42
CA SER A 125 -9.90 -5.77 -28.28
C SER A 125 -8.54 -6.16 -27.67
N TRP A 126 -8.48 -6.33 -26.35
CA TRP A 126 -7.30 -6.83 -25.65
C TRP A 126 -7.20 -8.36 -25.69
N GLY A 127 -8.14 -9.06 -26.30
CA GLY A 127 -8.15 -10.52 -26.43
C GLY A 127 -8.90 -11.26 -25.34
N PHE A 128 -9.67 -10.55 -24.49
CA PHE A 128 -10.51 -11.16 -23.46
C PHE A 128 -11.98 -11.14 -23.90
N GLN A 129 -12.58 -12.31 -24.12
CA GLN A 129 -13.95 -12.39 -24.61
C GLN A 129 -14.95 -11.99 -23.49
N ILE A 130 -15.54 -10.80 -23.62
CA ILE A 130 -16.52 -10.30 -22.65
C ILE A 130 -17.64 -9.52 -23.36
N THR A 131 -18.89 -9.74 -22.97
CA THR A 131 -20.05 -9.05 -23.55
C THR A 131 -20.67 -8.03 -22.60
N PRO A 132 -21.43 -7.05 -23.12
CA PRO A 132 -22.16 -6.09 -22.28
C PRO A 132 -23.17 -6.77 -21.35
N GLU A 133 -23.81 -7.84 -21.80
CA GLU A 133 -24.77 -8.62 -21.02
C GLU A 133 -24.08 -9.30 -19.83
N GLN A 134 -22.88 -9.83 -20.02
CA GLN A 134 -22.11 -10.45 -18.93
C GLN A 134 -21.73 -9.40 -17.87
N LEU A 135 -21.26 -8.22 -18.28
CA LEU A 135 -20.94 -7.13 -17.35
C LEU A 135 -22.17 -6.69 -16.55
N ASN A 136 -23.32 -6.53 -17.21
CA ASN A 136 -24.58 -6.18 -16.54
C ASN A 136 -25.08 -7.30 -15.62
N SER A 137 -24.94 -8.57 -16.04
CA SER A 137 -25.34 -9.71 -15.21
C SER A 137 -24.53 -9.76 -13.92
N ILE A 138 -23.22 -9.58 -13.99
CA ILE A 138 -22.36 -9.61 -12.80
C ILE A 138 -22.66 -8.42 -11.89
N ALA A 139 -22.87 -7.23 -12.46
CA ALA A 139 -23.29 -6.06 -11.68
C ALA A 139 -24.60 -6.35 -10.90
N ASN A 140 -25.58 -6.94 -11.56
CA ASN A 140 -26.84 -7.34 -10.93
C ASN A 140 -26.65 -8.43 -9.86
N ASP A 141 -25.82 -9.45 -10.13
CA ASP A 141 -25.55 -10.55 -9.19
C ASP A 141 -24.96 -10.04 -7.88
N VAL A 142 -24.05 -9.06 -7.96
CA VAL A 142 -23.38 -8.46 -6.79
C VAL A 142 -24.22 -7.34 -6.16
N GLY A 143 -25.33 -6.94 -6.79
CA GLY A 143 -26.24 -5.90 -6.30
C GLY A 143 -25.75 -4.47 -6.53
N GLU A 144 -24.96 -4.24 -7.58
CA GLU A 144 -24.37 -2.94 -7.93
C GLU A 144 -24.90 -2.45 -9.27
N THR A 145 -24.93 -1.13 -9.47
CA THR A 145 -25.38 -0.53 -10.74
C THR A 145 -24.38 -0.76 -11.87
N SER A 146 -23.10 -0.89 -11.54
CA SER A 146 -22.02 -1.18 -12.47
C SER A 146 -20.81 -1.72 -11.70
N ILE A 147 -20.02 -2.54 -12.39
CA ILE A 147 -18.71 -3.02 -11.93
C ILE A 147 -17.55 -2.38 -12.70
N ILE A 148 -17.84 -1.56 -13.72
CA ILE A 148 -16.85 -1.02 -14.65
C ILE A 148 -16.01 0.06 -13.96
N SER A 149 -14.70 -0.01 -14.13
CA SER A 149 -13.72 0.92 -13.54
C SER A 149 -13.89 1.11 -12.02
N ARG A 150 -14.39 0.10 -11.31
CA ARG A 150 -14.32 0.02 -9.84
C ARG A 150 -12.92 -0.43 -9.42
N ALA A 151 -11.94 0.35 -9.85
CA ALA A 151 -10.54 0.05 -9.70
C ALA A 151 -10.17 -0.02 -8.22
N GLY A 152 -9.40 -1.04 -7.87
CA GLY A 152 -8.95 -1.29 -6.51
C GLY A 152 -8.96 -2.78 -6.18
N GLY A 153 -8.07 -3.18 -5.28
CA GLY A 153 -8.01 -4.56 -4.80
C GLY A 153 -9.33 -4.98 -4.12
N ALA A 154 -9.98 -4.06 -3.41
CA ALA A 154 -11.15 -4.34 -2.59
C ALA A 154 -12.41 -4.78 -3.38
N PRO A 155 -12.90 -4.04 -4.40
CA PRO A 155 -14.04 -4.51 -5.19
C PRO A 155 -13.78 -5.83 -5.91
N THR A 156 -12.58 -5.98 -6.48
CA THR A 156 -12.18 -7.22 -7.18
C THR A 156 -12.13 -8.40 -6.23
N LEU A 157 -11.50 -8.24 -5.06
CA LEU A 157 -11.48 -9.24 -4.00
C LEU A 157 -12.90 -9.63 -3.59
N ALA A 158 -13.78 -8.65 -3.39
CA ALA A 158 -15.16 -8.89 -2.98
C ALA A 158 -15.95 -9.70 -4.01
N VAL A 159 -15.81 -9.42 -5.31
CA VAL A 159 -16.44 -10.20 -6.38
C VAL A 159 -15.95 -11.65 -6.35
N GLY A 160 -14.63 -11.86 -6.30
CA GLY A 160 -14.05 -13.21 -6.24
C GLY A 160 -14.48 -13.99 -4.99
N MET A 161 -14.45 -13.32 -3.83
CA MET A 161 -14.93 -13.88 -2.56
C MET A 161 -16.41 -14.24 -2.61
N ALA A 162 -17.24 -13.41 -3.25
CA ALA A 162 -18.67 -13.64 -3.33
C ALA A 162 -19.01 -14.91 -4.09
N TYR A 163 -18.40 -15.12 -5.26
CA TYR A 163 -18.59 -16.34 -6.04
C TYR A 163 -18.01 -17.58 -5.32
N ILE A 164 -16.85 -17.45 -4.66
CA ILE A 164 -16.24 -18.55 -3.92
C ILE A 164 -17.12 -18.99 -2.74
N LEU A 165 -17.59 -18.03 -1.93
CA LEU A 165 -18.41 -18.33 -0.75
C LEU A 165 -19.82 -18.80 -1.12
N HIS A 166 -20.44 -18.19 -2.13
CA HIS A 166 -21.72 -18.62 -2.66
C HIS A 166 -21.65 -20.08 -3.15
N GLY A 167 -20.63 -20.42 -3.95
CA GLY A 167 -20.43 -21.79 -4.47
C GLY A 167 -20.09 -22.80 -3.38
N ALA A 168 -19.13 -22.48 -2.50
CA ALA A 168 -18.68 -23.41 -1.45
C ALA A 168 -19.78 -23.72 -0.40
N LEU A 169 -20.70 -22.79 -0.17
CA LEU A 169 -21.79 -22.94 0.78
C LEU A 169 -23.10 -23.37 0.11
N GLY A 170 -23.06 -23.91 -1.12
CA GLY A 170 -24.23 -24.45 -1.80
C GLY A 170 -25.35 -23.42 -2.05
N GLY A 171 -24.99 -22.14 -2.17
CA GLY A 171 -25.94 -21.06 -2.45
C GLY A 171 -26.79 -20.61 -1.25
N LEU A 172 -26.39 -20.92 -0.01
CA LEU A 172 -27.12 -20.53 1.22
C LEU A 172 -27.49 -19.03 1.28
N MET A 173 -26.65 -18.17 0.72
CA MET A 173 -26.91 -16.73 0.55
C MET A 173 -26.55 -16.32 -0.88
N ASN A 174 -27.20 -15.28 -1.40
CA ASN A 174 -26.94 -14.78 -2.75
C ASN A 174 -25.55 -14.12 -2.87
N VAL A 175 -25.10 -13.94 -4.12
CA VAL A 175 -23.80 -13.33 -4.43
C VAL A 175 -23.71 -11.91 -3.88
N ALA A 176 -24.78 -11.11 -4.03
CA ALA A 176 -24.85 -9.75 -3.50
C ALA A 176 -24.58 -9.67 -1.99
N PHE A 177 -25.14 -10.57 -1.18
CA PHE A 177 -24.87 -10.61 0.26
C PHE A 177 -23.38 -10.83 0.54
N TRP A 178 -22.78 -11.84 -0.10
CA TRP A 178 -21.36 -12.15 0.12
C TRP A 178 -20.42 -11.04 -0.38
N TYR A 179 -20.77 -10.39 -1.49
CA TYR A 179 -20.03 -9.25 -2.01
C TYR A 179 -20.05 -8.07 -1.03
N HIS A 180 -21.23 -7.67 -0.54
CA HIS A 180 -21.34 -6.57 0.44
C HIS A 180 -20.73 -6.93 1.79
N PHE A 181 -20.81 -8.21 2.20
CA PHE A 181 -20.09 -8.70 3.37
C PHE A 181 -18.58 -8.56 3.23
N ALA A 182 -18.02 -8.93 2.07
CA ALA A 182 -16.59 -8.81 1.80
C ALA A 182 -16.13 -7.34 1.76
N ILE A 183 -16.89 -6.45 1.11
CA ILE A 183 -16.60 -5.01 1.10
C ILE A 183 -16.66 -4.41 2.51
N LEU A 184 -17.67 -4.77 3.31
CA LEU A 184 -17.78 -4.28 4.68
C LEU A 184 -16.58 -4.73 5.52
N PHE A 185 -16.19 -6.00 5.42
CA PHE A 185 -15.03 -6.53 6.13
C PHE A 185 -13.74 -5.79 5.74
N GLU A 186 -13.54 -5.56 4.44
CA GLU A 186 -12.38 -4.82 3.93
C GLU A 186 -12.38 -3.35 4.42
N ALA A 187 -13.55 -2.70 4.42
CA ALA A 187 -13.68 -1.34 4.96
C ALA A 187 -13.32 -1.28 6.46
N LEU A 188 -13.73 -2.27 7.25
CA LEU A 188 -13.38 -2.39 8.67
C LEU A 188 -11.89 -2.65 8.87
N PHE A 189 -11.28 -3.46 8.01
CA PHE A 189 -9.84 -3.71 8.00
C PHE A 189 -9.06 -2.40 7.76
N ILE A 190 -9.44 -1.63 6.74
CA ILE A 190 -8.84 -0.32 6.44
C ILE A 190 -9.04 0.65 7.61
N LEU A 191 -10.23 0.69 8.21
CA LEU A 191 -10.50 1.56 9.36
C LEU A 191 -9.60 1.23 10.56
N THR A 192 -9.35 -0.06 10.79
CA THR A 192 -8.42 -0.53 11.84
C THR A 192 -6.99 -0.10 11.54
N ALA A 193 -6.56 -0.17 10.28
CA ALA A 193 -5.24 0.30 9.85
C ALA A 193 -5.08 1.82 10.02
N VAL A 194 -6.12 2.60 9.70
CA VAL A 194 -6.15 4.06 9.90
C VAL A 194 -6.07 4.41 11.39
N ASP A 195 -6.76 3.69 12.26
CA ASP A 195 -6.65 3.88 13.71
C ASP A 195 -5.21 3.61 14.21
N ALA A 196 -4.65 2.44 13.87
CA ALA A 196 -3.27 2.10 14.25
C ALA A 196 -2.25 3.11 13.68
N GLY A 197 -2.43 3.53 12.44
CA GLY A 197 -1.61 4.53 11.76
C GLY A 197 -1.73 5.90 12.42
N THR A 198 -2.92 6.32 12.83
CA THR A 198 -3.13 7.60 13.54
C THR A 198 -2.44 7.59 14.90
N ARG A 199 -2.50 6.46 15.62
CA ARG A 199 -1.77 6.30 16.89
C ARG A 199 -0.26 6.39 16.67
N ALA A 200 0.28 5.70 15.66
CA ALA A 200 1.71 5.78 15.32
C ALA A 200 2.13 7.19 14.90
N ALA A 201 1.36 7.84 14.01
CA ALA A 201 1.61 9.20 13.54
C ALA A 201 1.63 10.21 14.68
N ARG A 202 0.73 10.08 15.66
CA ARG A 202 0.73 10.92 16.85
C ARG A 202 2.05 10.82 17.62
N PHE A 203 2.57 9.62 17.84
CA PHE A 203 3.84 9.42 18.53
C PHE A 203 5.01 10.03 17.75
N MET A 204 5.06 9.79 16.43
CA MET A 204 6.09 10.38 15.56
C MET A 204 6.02 11.91 15.55
N LEU A 205 4.81 12.48 15.55
CA LEU A 205 4.61 13.92 15.62
C LEU A 205 5.05 14.48 16.98
N GLN A 206 4.73 13.80 18.08
CA GLN A 206 5.19 14.21 19.42
C GLN A 206 6.72 14.15 19.54
N ASP A 207 7.37 13.14 18.97
CA ASP A 207 8.83 13.06 18.92
C ASP A 207 9.42 14.23 18.11
N LEU A 208 8.81 14.59 16.97
CA LEU A 208 9.24 15.74 16.16
C LEU A 208 9.01 17.08 16.89
N LEU A 209 7.84 17.29 17.47
CA LEU A 209 7.53 18.47 18.27
C LEU A 209 8.42 18.57 19.51
N GLY A 210 8.85 17.43 20.05
CA GLY A 210 9.82 17.30 21.14
C GLY A 210 11.18 17.94 20.84
N VAL A 211 11.57 18.02 19.57
CA VAL A 211 12.79 18.72 19.13
C VAL A 211 12.65 20.23 19.31
N VAL A 212 11.45 20.78 19.14
CA VAL A 212 11.15 22.21 19.31
C VAL A 212 10.91 22.53 20.78
N SER A 213 10.13 21.70 21.48
CA SER A 213 9.84 21.86 22.90
C SER A 213 9.78 20.50 23.61
N PRO A 214 10.65 20.26 24.63
CA PRO A 214 10.64 19.01 25.40
C PRO A 214 9.30 18.69 26.06
N SER A 215 8.48 19.70 26.37
CA SER A 215 7.16 19.51 26.97
C SER A 215 6.14 18.86 26.02
N LEU A 216 6.32 18.97 24.70
CA LEU A 216 5.42 18.38 23.70
C LEU A 216 5.70 16.90 23.43
N LYS A 217 6.90 16.42 23.82
CA LYS A 217 7.28 15.02 23.77
C LYS A 217 6.57 14.16 24.83
N ARG A 218 6.09 14.80 25.90
CA ARG A 218 5.51 14.13 27.07
C ARG A 218 4.20 13.44 26.72
N THR A 219 4.22 12.10 26.75
CA THR A 219 3.04 11.26 26.49
C THR A 219 2.08 11.16 27.68
N ASP A 220 2.49 11.62 28.85
CA ASP A 220 1.67 11.73 30.07
C ASP A 220 0.89 13.07 30.14
N SER A 221 1.24 14.03 29.30
CA SER A 221 0.64 15.37 29.27
C SER A 221 -0.61 15.39 28.39
N LEU A 222 -1.78 15.62 29.00
CA LEU A 222 -3.05 15.76 28.27
C LEU A 222 -2.99 16.87 27.21
N PRO A 223 -2.49 18.09 27.47
CA PRO A 223 -2.38 19.13 26.44
C PRO A 223 -1.50 18.72 25.26
N ALA A 224 -0.34 18.10 25.51
CA ALA A 224 0.55 17.65 24.44
C ALA A 224 -0.10 16.55 23.59
N ASN A 225 -0.78 15.61 24.24
CA ASN A 225 -1.52 14.55 23.56
C ASN A 225 -2.67 15.10 22.73
N LEU A 226 -3.44 16.05 23.24
CA LEU A 226 -4.56 16.68 22.52
C LEU A 226 -4.05 17.45 21.30
N ILE A 227 -2.98 18.23 21.43
CA ILE A 227 -2.39 18.98 20.30
C ILE A 227 -1.91 18.02 19.21
N ALA A 228 -1.11 17.01 19.57
CA ALA A 228 -0.60 16.06 18.59
C ALA A 228 -1.72 15.24 17.92
N THR A 229 -2.74 14.83 18.69
CA THR A 229 -3.91 14.13 18.15
C THR A 229 -4.69 15.03 17.19
N ALA A 230 -4.98 16.27 17.59
CA ALA A 230 -5.71 17.22 16.76
C ALA A 230 -4.98 17.47 15.44
N LEU A 231 -3.67 17.70 15.48
CA LEU A 231 -2.86 17.88 14.28
C LEU A 231 -2.87 16.65 13.36
N CYS A 232 -2.72 15.44 13.91
CA CYS A 232 -2.78 14.21 13.11
C CYS A 232 -4.17 13.98 12.49
N VAL A 233 -5.24 14.13 13.26
CA VAL A 233 -6.62 13.94 12.77
C VAL A 233 -6.99 15.00 11.74
N LEU A 234 -6.60 16.27 11.95
CA LEU A 234 -6.80 17.34 10.98
C LEU A 234 -6.01 17.08 9.69
N ALA A 235 -4.80 16.54 9.77
CA ALA A 235 -4.03 16.16 8.59
C ALA A 235 -4.73 15.05 7.78
N TRP A 236 -5.21 13.99 8.45
CA TRP A 236 -6.02 12.96 7.79
C TRP A 236 -7.31 13.53 7.19
N GLY A 237 -8.01 14.38 7.95
CA GLY A 237 -9.23 15.06 7.51
C GLY A 237 -9.00 15.96 6.29
N TYR A 238 -7.86 16.65 6.24
CA TYR A 238 -7.44 17.43 5.08
C TYR A 238 -7.25 16.54 3.85
N PHE A 239 -6.50 15.44 3.97
CA PHE A 239 -6.31 14.52 2.83
C PHE A 239 -7.62 13.86 2.37
N LEU A 240 -8.51 13.51 3.29
CA LEU A 240 -9.85 13.02 2.96
C LEU A 240 -10.66 14.08 2.20
N HIS A 241 -10.70 15.32 2.72
CA HIS A 241 -11.38 16.42 2.07
C HIS A 241 -10.82 16.70 0.67
N GLN A 242 -9.49 16.74 0.52
CA GLN A 242 -8.85 16.92 -0.78
C GLN A 242 -9.18 15.78 -1.74
N GLY A 243 -9.19 14.53 -1.27
CA GLY A 243 -9.58 13.38 -2.10
C GLY A 243 -11.01 13.42 -2.62
N VAL A 244 -11.91 14.15 -1.95
CA VAL A 244 -13.31 14.33 -2.37
C VAL A 244 -13.49 15.58 -3.26
N VAL A 245 -12.80 16.68 -2.94
CA VAL A 245 -13.02 17.98 -3.59
C VAL A 245 -12.13 18.20 -4.81
N ASP A 246 -10.92 17.64 -4.82
CA ASP A 246 -9.95 17.82 -5.89
C ASP A 246 -9.74 16.52 -6.67
N PRO A 247 -10.48 16.31 -7.79
CA PRO A 247 -10.38 15.09 -8.58
C PRO A 247 -9.01 14.93 -9.27
N LEU A 248 -8.21 15.99 -9.37
CA LEU A 248 -6.88 15.99 -10.00
C LEU A 248 -5.74 16.04 -8.98
N GLY A 249 -6.06 16.15 -7.69
CA GLY A 249 -5.11 16.36 -6.61
C GLY A 249 -5.34 15.46 -5.40
N GLY A 250 -4.82 15.88 -4.25
CA GLY A 250 -4.95 15.16 -2.98
C GLY A 250 -4.39 13.73 -3.02
N ILE A 251 -5.21 12.77 -2.58
CA ILE A 251 -4.84 11.35 -2.52
C ILE A 251 -4.52 10.76 -3.90
N ASN A 252 -5.16 11.25 -4.97
CA ASN A 252 -5.01 10.71 -6.32
C ASN A 252 -3.61 11.02 -6.89
N THR A 253 -3.02 12.15 -6.53
CA THR A 253 -1.64 12.52 -6.89
C THR A 253 -0.61 11.75 -6.06
N LEU A 254 -0.88 11.52 -4.78
CA LEU A 254 0.08 10.85 -3.89
C LEU A 254 0.07 9.33 -4.01
N TRP A 255 -1.00 8.74 -4.56
CA TRP A 255 -1.15 7.29 -4.70
C TRP A 255 0.01 6.63 -5.47
N PRO A 256 0.49 7.15 -6.61
CA PRO A 256 1.65 6.61 -7.32
C PRO A 256 2.96 6.60 -6.51
N LEU A 257 3.09 7.46 -5.48
CA LEU A 257 4.26 7.49 -4.59
C LEU A 257 4.15 6.51 -3.43
N SER A 258 2.93 6.13 -3.05
CA SER A 258 2.65 5.31 -1.86
C SER A 258 3.50 4.03 -1.82
N GLY A 259 3.52 3.30 -2.95
CA GLY A 259 4.30 2.09 -3.10
C GLY A 259 5.80 2.26 -2.91
N ILE A 260 6.36 3.29 -3.55
CA ILE A 260 7.79 3.63 -3.47
C ILE A 260 8.15 3.99 -2.03
N ALA A 261 7.40 4.91 -1.41
CA ALA A 261 7.64 5.36 -0.05
C ALA A 261 7.54 4.20 0.95
N ASN A 262 6.54 3.31 0.80
CA ASN A 262 6.38 2.14 1.64
C ASN A 262 7.59 1.19 1.54
N GLN A 263 8.10 0.92 0.34
CA GLN A 263 9.27 0.04 0.21
C GLN A 263 10.56 0.68 0.69
N MET A 264 10.70 2.00 0.56
CA MET A 264 11.82 2.73 1.15
C MET A 264 11.81 2.63 2.69
N LEU A 265 10.65 2.72 3.33
CA LEU A 265 10.50 2.49 4.78
C LEU A 265 10.90 1.07 5.18
N ALA A 266 10.50 0.05 4.41
CA ALA A 266 10.92 -1.32 4.64
C ALA A 266 12.45 -1.48 4.50
N GLY A 267 13.05 -0.85 3.49
CA GLY A 267 14.50 -0.84 3.29
C GLY A 267 15.24 -0.23 4.50
N MET A 268 14.73 0.88 5.03
CA MET A 268 15.29 1.51 6.24
C MET A 268 15.23 0.59 7.46
N ALA A 269 14.11 -0.11 7.66
CA ALA A 269 13.95 -1.06 8.76
C ALA A 269 14.92 -2.24 8.64
N LEU A 270 15.07 -2.83 7.45
CA LEU A 270 16.01 -3.93 7.24
C LEU A 270 17.47 -3.50 7.42
N MET A 271 17.83 -2.30 6.96
CA MET A 271 19.15 -1.71 7.22
C MET A 271 19.41 -1.53 8.72
N LEU A 272 18.41 -1.06 9.49
CA LEU A 272 18.50 -0.97 10.94
C LEU A 272 18.72 -2.35 11.57
N CYS A 273 17.94 -3.37 11.17
CA CYS A 273 18.12 -4.75 11.64
C CYS A 273 19.54 -5.26 11.37
N ALA A 274 20.08 -5.01 10.17
CA ALA A 274 21.45 -5.38 9.84
C ALA A 274 22.46 -4.69 10.77
N VAL A 275 22.36 -3.37 10.96
CA VAL A 275 23.24 -2.60 11.85
C VAL A 275 23.17 -3.12 13.29
N VAL A 276 21.98 -3.42 13.80
CA VAL A 276 21.79 -3.99 15.14
C VAL A 276 22.52 -5.32 15.29
N LEU A 277 22.44 -6.22 14.30
CA LEU A 277 23.18 -7.49 14.32
C LEU A 277 24.70 -7.29 14.38
N PHE A 278 25.25 -6.31 13.66
CA PHE A 278 26.67 -5.96 13.77
C PHE A 278 27.02 -5.39 15.15
N LYS A 279 26.18 -4.52 15.71
CA LYS A 279 26.38 -3.96 17.05
C LYS A 279 26.32 -5.00 18.16
N MET A 280 25.50 -6.05 17.99
CA MET A 280 25.37 -7.17 18.93
C MET A 280 26.43 -8.27 18.76
N LYS A 281 27.40 -8.11 17.83
CA LYS A 281 28.37 -9.16 17.47
C LYS A 281 27.75 -10.45 16.93
N ARG A 282 26.62 -10.31 16.26
CA ARG A 282 25.88 -11.39 15.58
C ARG A 282 25.99 -11.31 14.05
N GLN A 283 27.06 -10.72 13.53
CA GLN A 283 27.26 -10.48 12.10
C GLN A 283 27.20 -11.73 11.22
N ARG A 284 27.44 -12.94 11.78
CA ARG A 284 27.23 -14.21 11.05
C ARG A 284 25.80 -14.40 10.53
N TYR A 285 24.83 -13.73 11.13
CA TYR A 285 23.41 -13.77 10.75
C TYR A 285 22.97 -12.53 9.95
N ALA A 286 23.87 -11.56 9.70
CA ALA A 286 23.52 -10.32 9.04
C ALA A 286 22.98 -10.53 7.61
N TRP A 287 23.34 -11.64 6.96
CA TRP A 287 22.83 -11.99 5.63
C TRP A 287 21.30 -12.11 5.57
N VAL A 288 20.65 -12.50 6.68
CA VAL A 288 19.18 -12.62 6.77
C VAL A 288 18.50 -11.27 6.55
N ALA A 289 19.15 -10.17 6.97
CA ALA A 289 18.66 -8.82 6.71
C ALA A 289 19.25 -8.24 5.40
N LEU A 290 20.54 -8.46 5.14
CA LEU A 290 21.26 -7.83 4.03
C LEU A 290 20.81 -8.33 2.64
N VAL A 291 20.48 -9.62 2.48
CA VAL A 291 20.03 -10.16 1.18
C VAL A 291 18.68 -9.56 0.78
N PRO A 292 17.62 -9.58 1.63
CA PRO A 292 16.38 -8.86 1.33
C PRO A 292 16.59 -7.36 1.17
N THR A 293 17.45 -6.73 1.97
CA THR A 293 17.77 -5.30 1.85
C THR A 293 18.33 -4.99 0.46
N ALA A 294 19.33 -5.73 0.01
CA ALA A 294 19.98 -5.48 -1.28
C ALA A 294 18.98 -5.62 -2.43
N TRP A 295 18.19 -6.69 -2.43
CA TRP A 295 17.17 -6.92 -3.45
C TRP A 295 16.10 -5.82 -3.46
N LEU A 296 15.58 -5.45 -2.27
CA LEU A 296 14.57 -4.42 -2.14
C LEU A 296 15.10 -3.06 -2.58
N LEU A 297 16.31 -2.69 -2.15
CA LEU A 297 16.93 -1.42 -2.56
C LEU A 297 17.16 -1.37 -4.07
N ILE A 298 17.61 -2.46 -4.71
CA ILE A 298 17.76 -2.51 -6.17
C ILE A 298 16.40 -2.24 -6.82
N CYS A 299 15.35 -2.99 -6.45
CA CYS A 299 14.03 -2.84 -7.06
C CYS A 299 13.46 -1.44 -6.81
N THR A 300 13.45 -0.97 -5.56
CA THR A 300 12.84 0.31 -5.20
C THR A 300 13.60 1.50 -5.79
N MET A 301 14.93 1.45 -5.86
CA MET A 301 15.72 2.53 -6.46
C MET A 301 15.57 2.55 -7.99
N THR A 302 15.54 1.38 -8.66
CA THR A 302 15.27 1.32 -10.10
C THR A 302 13.85 1.79 -10.42
N ALA A 303 12.84 1.34 -9.67
CA ALA A 303 11.46 1.77 -9.87
C ALA A 303 11.28 3.28 -9.61
N GLY A 304 11.91 3.81 -8.56
CA GLY A 304 11.92 5.25 -8.27
C GLY A 304 12.61 6.06 -9.38
N TRP A 305 13.70 5.53 -9.93
CA TRP A 305 14.40 6.13 -11.07
C TRP A 305 13.51 6.18 -12.31
N GLU A 306 12.90 5.05 -12.70
CA GLU A 306 11.99 4.97 -13.85
C GLU A 306 10.75 5.85 -13.67
N LYS A 307 10.15 5.86 -12.48
CA LYS A 307 9.01 6.73 -12.17
C LYS A 307 9.36 8.21 -12.22
N THR A 308 10.62 8.58 -12.00
CA THR A 308 11.05 9.97 -12.08
C THR A 308 11.43 10.36 -13.51
N PHE A 309 12.28 9.56 -14.15
CA PHE A 309 13.05 9.96 -15.34
C PHE A 309 12.70 9.20 -16.63
N SER A 310 11.82 8.19 -16.60
CA SER A 310 11.41 7.51 -17.82
C SER A 310 10.82 8.49 -18.84
N GLU A 311 11.21 8.34 -20.09
CA GLU A 311 10.67 9.13 -21.22
C GLU A 311 9.24 8.68 -21.59
N ASP A 312 8.82 7.49 -21.16
CA ASP A 312 7.45 7.02 -21.36
C ASP A 312 6.50 7.72 -20.39
N ALA A 313 5.60 8.54 -20.93
CA ALA A 313 4.57 9.25 -20.17
C ALA A 313 3.51 8.34 -19.53
N ARG A 314 3.56 7.01 -19.73
CA ARG A 314 2.77 6.06 -18.94
C ARG A 314 3.41 5.75 -17.59
N VAL A 315 4.73 5.97 -17.47
CA VAL A 315 5.54 5.63 -16.29
C VAL A 315 6.07 6.89 -15.62
N GLY A 316 6.85 7.69 -16.34
CA GLY A 316 7.65 8.78 -15.79
C GLY A 316 6.87 10.05 -15.50
N PHE A 317 6.96 10.54 -14.26
CA PHE A 317 6.32 11.78 -13.82
C PHE A 317 6.78 13.00 -14.63
N LEU A 318 8.09 13.12 -14.90
CA LEU A 318 8.61 14.23 -15.71
C LEU A 318 8.13 14.15 -17.16
N ALA A 319 8.03 12.96 -17.74
CA ALA A 319 7.49 12.77 -19.09
C ALA A 319 6.00 13.14 -19.16
N VAL A 320 5.20 12.78 -18.14
CA VAL A 320 3.80 13.21 -18.03
C VAL A 320 3.69 14.73 -17.96
N ALA A 321 4.51 15.38 -17.11
CA ALA A 321 4.52 16.83 -16.98
C ALA A 321 4.91 17.51 -18.30
N ASN A 322 5.92 17.01 -19.00
CA ASN A 322 6.35 17.54 -20.30
C ASN A 322 5.28 17.36 -21.37
N LYS A 323 4.57 16.23 -21.38
CA LYS A 323 3.44 15.97 -22.27
C LYS A 323 2.31 16.98 -22.06
N PHE A 324 1.94 17.26 -20.82
CA PHE A 324 0.91 18.26 -20.54
C PHE A 324 1.37 19.68 -20.85
N GLN A 325 2.65 20.01 -20.60
CA GLN A 325 3.22 21.30 -20.98
C GLN A 325 3.16 21.51 -22.50
N ALA A 326 3.50 20.50 -23.30
CA ALA A 326 3.42 20.57 -24.75
C ALA A 326 1.98 20.78 -25.26
N MET A 327 0.95 20.27 -24.55
CA MET A 327 -0.45 20.55 -24.88
C MET A 327 -0.82 22.02 -24.67
N ILE A 328 -0.33 22.63 -23.59
CA ILE A 328 -0.50 24.07 -23.33
C ILE A 328 0.25 24.88 -24.39
N ASP A 329 1.53 24.58 -24.61
CA ASP A 329 2.39 25.34 -25.52
C ASP A 329 1.91 25.29 -26.98
N SER A 330 1.29 24.19 -27.39
CA SER A 330 0.71 24.03 -28.73
C SER A 330 -0.69 24.62 -28.88
N GLY A 331 -1.35 25.03 -27.79
CA GLY A 331 -2.74 25.47 -27.76
C GLY A 331 -3.77 24.35 -28.03
N ASN A 332 -3.33 23.10 -28.21
CA ASN A 332 -4.19 21.95 -28.49
C ASN A 332 -4.62 21.26 -27.19
N ILE A 333 -5.40 21.96 -26.37
CA ILE A 333 -5.91 21.44 -25.12
C ILE A 333 -7.12 20.54 -25.40
N PRO A 334 -7.10 19.24 -24.99
CA PRO A 334 -8.25 18.36 -25.17
C PRO A 334 -9.47 18.90 -24.42
N VAL A 335 -10.67 18.74 -25.01
CA VAL A 335 -11.94 19.26 -24.46
C VAL A 335 -12.26 18.80 -23.03
N GLN A 336 -11.64 17.71 -22.59
CA GLN A 336 -11.80 17.16 -21.24
C GLN A 336 -10.99 17.90 -20.16
N TYR A 337 -10.09 18.80 -20.55
CA TYR A 337 -9.23 19.54 -19.63
C TYR A 337 -9.33 21.05 -19.86
N THR A 338 -9.19 21.82 -18.79
CA THR A 338 -8.88 23.24 -18.86
C THR A 338 -7.37 23.47 -18.76
N GLU A 339 -6.90 24.64 -19.20
CA GLU A 339 -5.49 25.03 -19.04
C GLU A 339 -5.05 25.04 -17.56
N SER A 340 -5.94 25.49 -16.66
CA SER A 340 -5.68 25.47 -15.21
C SER A 340 -5.51 24.06 -14.66
N GLN A 341 -6.34 23.10 -15.12
CA GLN A 341 -6.24 21.70 -14.75
C GLN A 341 -4.94 21.06 -15.26
N LEU A 342 -4.54 21.35 -16.50
CA LEU A 342 -3.24 20.90 -17.02
C LEU A 342 -2.08 21.49 -16.23
N THR A 343 -2.13 22.77 -15.90
CA THR A 343 -1.11 23.43 -15.06
C THR A 343 -0.98 22.78 -13.69
N GLN A 344 -2.11 22.45 -13.06
CA GLN A 344 -2.15 21.73 -11.79
C GLN A 344 -1.53 20.32 -11.93
N LEU A 345 -1.88 19.57 -12.98
CA LEU A 345 -1.31 18.24 -13.24
C LEU A 345 0.20 18.30 -13.49
N ILE A 346 0.69 19.33 -14.18
CA ILE A 346 2.14 19.57 -14.38
C ILE A 346 2.82 19.79 -13.04
N PHE A 347 2.27 20.65 -12.19
CA PHE A 347 2.82 20.91 -10.85
C PHE A 347 2.85 19.63 -10.02
N ASN A 348 1.75 18.89 -9.97
CA ASN A 348 1.61 17.63 -9.25
C ASN A 348 2.68 16.61 -9.67
N ASN A 349 2.84 16.37 -10.97
CA ASN A 349 3.85 15.42 -11.46
C ASN A 349 5.29 15.89 -11.16
N ARG A 350 5.58 17.19 -11.24
CA ARG A 350 6.90 17.72 -10.86
C ARG A 350 7.16 17.59 -9.36
N LEU A 351 6.14 17.81 -8.54
CA LEU A 351 6.20 17.58 -7.09
C LEU A 351 6.48 16.11 -6.80
N ASP A 352 5.79 15.18 -7.45
CA ASP A 352 5.97 13.74 -7.26
C ASP A 352 7.38 13.28 -7.67
N ALA A 353 7.89 13.79 -8.79
CA ALA A 353 9.28 13.57 -9.20
C ALA A 353 10.26 14.08 -8.14
N GLY A 354 10.06 15.30 -7.63
CA GLY A 354 10.89 15.89 -6.58
C GLY A 354 10.87 15.09 -5.28
N LEU A 355 9.69 14.66 -4.83
CA LEU A 355 9.51 13.83 -3.64
C LEU A 355 10.16 12.45 -3.81
N THR A 356 10.01 11.83 -4.98
CA THR A 356 10.65 10.54 -5.29
C THR A 356 12.18 10.65 -5.20
N ILE A 357 12.77 11.66 -5.84
CA ILE A 357 14.21 11.94 -5.77
C ILE A 357 14.64 12.16 -4.32
N PHE A 358 13.88 12.96 -3.56
CA PHE A 358 14.18 13.23 -2.16
C PHE A 358 14.21 11.93 -1.33
N PHE A 359 13.21 11.06 -1.47
CA PHE A 359 13.18 9.79 -0.75
C PHE A 359 14.32 8.85 -1.17
N MET A 360 14.65 8.79 -2.47
CA MET A 360 15.81 8.04 -2.98
C MET A 360 17.12 8.53 -2.34
N ILE A 361 17.32 9.85 -2.25
CA ILE A 361 18.50 10.44 -1.60
C ILE A 361 18.56 10.04 -0.12
N VAL A 362 17.43 10.13 0.60
CA VAL A 362 17.35 9.72 2.01
C VAL A 362 17.76 8.26 2.19
N VAL A 363 17.28 7.36 1.33
CA VAL A 363 17.64 5.94 1.36
C VAL A 363 19.13 5.72 1.12
N VAL A 364 19.73 6.38 0.13
CA VAL A 364 21.17 6.29 -0.14
C VAL A 364 21.98 6.79 1.04
N LEU A 365 21.62 7.95 1.60
CA LEU A 365 22.30 8.49 2.78
C LEU A 365 22.21 7.52 3.96
N LEU A 366 21.03 6.94 4.22
CA LEU A 366 20.86 5.97 5.29
C LEU A 366 21.64 4.68 5.05
N ALA A 367 21.76 4.21 3.81
CA ALA A 367 22.62 3.07 3.47
C ALA A 367 24.08 3.38 3.79
N LEU A 368 24.58 4.57 3.42
CA LEU A 368 25.94 5.00 3.75
C LEU A 368 26.16 5.10 5.26
N PHE A 369 25.22 5.68 6.02
CA PHE A 369 25.29 5.74 7.48
C PHE A 369 25.24 4.35 8.12
N SER A 370 24.42 3.46 7.59
CA SER A 370 24.29 2.07 8.06
C SER A 370 25.58 1.29 7.85
N ILE A 371 26.19 1.38 6.67
CA ILE A 371 27.49 0.78 6.36
C ILE A 371 28.55 1.34 7.31
N ARG A 372 28.65 2.66 7.44
CA ARG A 372 29.65 3.31 8.30
C ARG A 372 29.50 2.88 9.75
N THR A 373 28.28 2.74 10.24
CA THR A 373 27.97 2.30 11.61
C THR A 373 28.30 0.82 11.81
N ALA A 374 27.95 -0.04 10.85
CA ALA A 374 28.30 -1.46 10.88
C ALA A 374 29.82 -1.67 10.87
N LEU A 375 30.55 -0.95 10.02
CA LEU A 375 32.02 -0.98 9.97
C LEU A 375 32.65 -0.49 11.28
N LYS A 376 32.09 0.57 11.91
CA LYS A 376 32.54 1.03 13.23
C LYS A 376 32.29 -0.04 14.30
N ALA A 377 31.12 -0.68 14.28
CA ALA A 377 30.81 -1.77 15.21
C ALA A 377 31.76 -2.95 15.03
N LEU A 378 32.12 -3.32 13.80
CA LEU A 378 33.08 -4.39 13.50
C LEU A 378 34.47 -4.17 14.09
N LYS A 379 34.92 -2.92 14.21
CA LYS A 379 36.23 -2.57 14.80
C LYS A 379 36.33 -2.77 16.31
N SER A 380 35.20 -2.81 17.02
CA SER A 380 35.16 -3.14 18.46
C SER A 380 35.23 -4.66 18.61
N ASP A 381 35.89 -5.21 19.63
CA ASP A 381 35.78 -6.65 19.91
C ASP A 381 34.54 -7.00 20.77
N GLN A 382 33.95 -5.99 21.41
CA GLN A 382 32.78 -6.13 22.29
C GLN A 382 31.50 -5.66 21.61
N PRO A 383 30.32 -6.17 22.02
CA PRO A 383 29.03 -5.59 21.65
C PRO A 383 28.97 -4.09 21.97
N THR A 384 28.39 -3.32 21.05
CA THR A 384 28.20 -1.85 21.15
C THR A 384 26.72 -1.46 21.13
N ALA A 385 25.83 -2.45 21.15
CA ALA A 385 24.41 -2.23 21.37
C ALA A 385 24.19 -1.86 22.84
N ASN A 386 23.44 -0.79 23.09
CA ASN A 386 23.04 -0.36 24.43
C ASN A 386 21.53 -0.52 24.51
N GLU A 387 21.06 -1.30 25.47
CA GLU A 387 19.65 -1.39 25.79
C GLU A 387 19.22 -0.22 26.68
N VAL A 388 17.94 0.10 26.66
CA VAL A 388 17.36 1.01 27.65
C VAL A 388 17.44 0.37 29.04
N PRO A 389 17.61 1.16 30.11
CA PRO A 389 17.59 0.61 31.47
C PRO A 389 16.32 -0.19 31.73
N TYR A 390 16.45 -1.29 32.49
CA TYR A 390 15.29 -2.08 32.88
C TYR A 390 14.33 -1.23 33.72
N GLU A 391 13.08 -1.12 33.26
CA GLU A 391 11.99 -0.54 34.03
C GLU A 391 11.13 -1.67 34.61
N PRO A 392 11.03 -1.80 35.94
CA PRO A 392 10.18 -2.81 36.55
C PRO A 392 8.72 -2.54 36.23
N MET A 393 7.96 -3.63 36.06
CA MET A 393 6.51 -3.53 35.89
C MET A 393 5.88 -2.79 37.09
N PRO A 394 4.85 -1.96 36.87
CA PRO A 394 4.15 -1.29 37.96
C PRO A 394 3.68 -2.30 39.00
N ALA A 395 3.75 -1.95 40.29
CA ALA A 395 3.36 -2.84 41.39
C ALA A 395 1.88 -3.29 41.30
N ASN A 396 1.04 -2.50 40.62
CA ASN A 396 -0.36 -2.79 40.34
C ASN A 396 -0.60 -3.40 38.94
N TYR A 397 0.42 -3.97 38.29
CA TYR A 397 0.29 -4.56 36.95
C TYR A 397 -0.86 -5.57 36.86
N GLU A 398 -1.00 -6.45 37.85
CA GLU A 398 -2.10 -7.43 37.86
C GLU A 398 -3.48 -6.77 37.89
N GLU A 399 -3.60 -5.63 38.59
CA GLU A 399 -4.82 -4.84 38.68
C GLU A 399 -5.09 -4.07 37.36
N ILE A 400 -4.05 -3.54 36.72
CA ILE A 400 -4.12 -2.91 35.39
C ILE A 400 -4.57 -3.93 34.34
N VAL A 401 -4.01 -5.15 34.35
CA VAL A 401 -4.37 -6.24 33.44
C VAL A 401 -5.77 -6.78 33.72
N ALA A 402 -6.16 -6.90 35.00
CA ALA A 402 -7.51 -7.33 35.38
C ALA A 402 -8.57 -6.33 34.90
N ASN A 403 -8.32 -5.02 35.06
CA ASN A 403 -9.24 -3.96 34.64
C ASN A 403 -9.33 -3.79 33.12
N THR A 404 -8.30 -4.18 32.37
CA THR A 404 -8.33 -4.16 30.89
C THR A 404 -9.04 -5.36 30.27
N ARG A 405 -9.31 -6.44 31.01
CA ARG A 405 -10.12 -7.57 30.53
C ARG A 405 -11.63 -7.31 30.55
N HIS A 406 -12.07 -6.22 31.15
CA HIS A 406 -13.50 -5.87 31.33
C HIS A 406 -13.98 -4.72 30.43
N HIS A 407 -13.16 -4.27 29.46
CA HIS A 407 -13.51 -3.24 28.49
C HIS A 407 -13.47 -3.74 27.05
#